data_AF-A0A7C7ZLE6-F1
#
_entry.id   AF-A0A7C7ZLE6-F1
#
_cell.length_a   1.000
_cell.length_b   1.000
_cell.length_c   1.000
_cell.angle_alpha   90.00
_cell.angle_beta   90.00
_cell.angle_gamma   90.00
#
_symmetry.space_group_name_H-M   'P 1'
#
loop_
_entity.id
_entity.type
_entity.pdbx_description
1 polymer ?
#
loop_
_entity_poly.entity_id
_entity_poly.type
_entity_poly.pdbx_seq_one_letter_code
_entity_poly.pdbx_strand_id
1 'polypeptide(L)'
;NDQHLTKLGRIHDSQQAHRAIKMAQDAGFQRINLDLMFGLPEQTIEQAVGDVNTALSYQTGHLSHYQLTLEKNTLFHKYPPVLPHDELIWDMQSACQQQISKQLEQYEVSAYAAQQQQSQHNINYWQFGDYIGIGAGAHGKLTNNSGQITRSWKRKQPRDFMKHAGTDTAIGGDNTVIANELPFEYMMNTLRLKSGFSLEQFSNRTGLNASIIQPTLTRLLNKELLQLNQSSYTCTEQGWNFLNNTLEYFLPAE
;
A
#
# COMPACT_ATOMS: atom_id res chain seq x y z
N ASN A 1 15.59 -4.51 -15.45
CA ASN A 1 16.76 -5.43 -15.43
C ASN A 1 16.37 -6.89 -15.71
N ASP A 2 16.83 -7.52 -16.82
CA ASP A 2 16.43 -8.90 -17.22
C ASP A 2 16.92 -10.02 -16.27
N GLN A 3 18.09 -9.84 -15.64
CA GLN A 3 18.62 -10.83 -14.70
C GLN A 3 17.69 -10.97 -13.49
N HIS A 4 17.25 -9.85 -12.93
CA HIS A 4 16.30 -9.84 -11.82
C HIS A 4 14.91 -10.35 -12.20
N LEU A 5 14.41 -9.99 -13.41
CA LEU A 5 13.14 -10.53 -13.91
C LEU A 5 13.18 -12.06 -13.97
N THR A 6 14.28 -12.62 -14.49
CA THR A 6 14.50 -14.08 -14.55
C THR A 6 14.57 -14.71 -13.17
N LYS A 7 15.37 -14.13 -12.25
CA LYS A 7 15.47 -14.61 -10.85
C LYS A 7 14.13 -14.59 -10.11
N LEU A 8 13.29 -13.60 -10.39
CA LEU A 8 11.95 -13.49 -9.82
C LEU A 8 10.91 -14.40 -10.52
N GLY A 9 11.30 -15.17 -11.53
CA GLY A 9 10.39 -16.04 -12.28
C GLY A 9 9.36 -15.27 -13.10
N ARG A 10 9.66 -14.02 -13.51
CA ARG A 10 8.77 -13.23 -14.36
C ARG A 10 8.72 -13.84 -15.76
N ILE A 11 7.51 -13.94 -16.30
CA ILE A 11 7.26 -14.49 -17.65
C ILE A 11 7.47 -13.46 -18.78
N HIS A 12 8.07 -12.32 -18.46
CA HIS A 12 8.35 -11.23 -19.41
C HIS A 12 9.78 -10.71 -19.24
N ASP A 13 10.31 -10.15 -20.32
CA ASP A 13 11.59 -9.43 -20.34
C ASP A 13 11.40 -7.90 -20.26
N SER A 14 12.51 -7.18 -20.13
CA SER A 14 12.53 -5.72 -20.09
C SER A 14 11.96 -5.09 -21.37
N GLN A 15 12.26 -5.63 -22.55
CA GLN A 15 11.77 -5.08 -23.82
C GLN A 15 10.25 -5.17 -23.94
N GLN A 16 9.64 -6.24 -23.42
CA GLN A 16 8.19 -6.37 -23.31
C GLN A 16 7.61 -5.32 -22.36
N ALA A 17 8.24 -5.07 -21.21
CA ALA A 17 7.82 -4.02 -20.29
C ALA A 17 7.88 -2.63 -20.96
N HIS A 18 9.00 -2.29 -21.61
CA HIS A 18 9.17 -1.02 -22.35
C HIS A 18 8.11 -0.82 -23.44
N ARG A 19 7.82 -1.88 -24.21
CA ARG A 19 6.77 -1.85 -25.23
C ARG A 19 5.38 -1.65 -24.63
N ALA A 20 5.06 -2.31 -23.52
CA ALA A 20 3.77 -2.18 -22.86
C ALA A 20 3.52 -0.73 -22.36
N ILE A 21 4.54 -0.09 -21.80
CA ILE A 21 4.45 1.32 -21.38
C ILE A 21 4.16 2.21 -22.59
N LYS A 22 4.92 2.04 -23.68
CA LYS A 22 4.74 2.84 -24.89
C LYS A 22 3.39 2.62 -25.54
N MET A 23 2.91 1.37 -25.60
CA MET A 23 1.58 1.04 -26.09
C MET A 23 0.47 1.74 -25.28
N ALA A 24 0.59 1.79 -23.94
CA ALA A 24 -0.37 2.49 -23.10
C ALA A 24 -0.37 4.01 -23.38
N GLN A 25 0.81 4.61 -23.54
CA GLN A 25 0.93 6.03 -23.90
C GLN A 25 0.34 6.32 -25.29
N ASP A 26 0.67 5.49 -26.28
CA ASP A 26 0.20 5.64 -27.66
C ASP A 26 -1.31 5.40 -27.79
N ALA A 27 -1.90 4.60 -26.91
CA ALA A 27 -3.35 4.44 -26.78
C ALA A 27 -4.05 5.65 -26.12
N GLY A 28 -3.29 6.64 -25.64
CA GLY A 28 -3.82 7.87 -25.05
C GLY A 28 -4.13 7.80 -23.56
N PHE A 29 -3.66 6.77 -22.83
CA PHE A 29 -3.80 6.75 -21.38
C PHE A 29 -2.95 7.86 -20.74
N GLN A 30 -3.63 8.76 -20.02
CA GLN A 30 -2.98 9.91 -19.37
C GLN A 30 -2.45 9.60 -17.97
N ARG A 31 -2.89 8.49 -17.36
CA ARG A 31 -2.53 8.10 -16.00
C ARG A 31 -2.04 6.66 -16.02
N ILE A 32 -0.73 6.48 -15.98
CA ILE A 32 -0.09 5.18 -16.06
C ILE A 32 0.77 5.02 -14.81
N ASN A 33 0.53 3.96 -14.05
CA ASN A 33 1.39 3.60 -12.94
C ASN A 33 2.40 2.54 -13.39
N LEU A 34 3.65 2.70 -12.96
CA LEU A 34 4.69 1.69 -13.11
C LEU A 34 4.99 1.11 -11.73
N ASP A 35 5.01 -0.22 -11.62
CA ASP A 35 5.33 -0.92 -10.37
C ASP A 35 6.78 -1.39 -10.40
N LEU A 36 7.59 -0.90 -9.46
CA LEU A 36 8.96 -1.31 -9.25
C LEU A 36 9.15 -1.91 -7.87
N MET A 37 9.88 -3.04 -7.84
CA MET A 37 10.36 -3.64 -6.61
C MET A 37 11.86 -3.37 -6.42
N PHE A 38 12.26 -3.15 -5.17
CA PHE A 38 13.67 -3.08 -4.75
C PHE A 38 13.97 -4.10 -3.65
N GLY A 39 15.23 -4.25 -3.27
CA GLY A 39 15.68 -5.27 -2.31
C GLY A 39 15.63 -6.68 -2.90
N LEU A 40 15.88 -6.80 -4.21
CA LEU A 40 15.86 -8.09 -4.90
C LEU A 40 17.15 -8.90 -4.62
N PRO A 41 17.14 -10.24 -4.81
CA PRO A 41 18.33 -11.07 -4.61
C PRO A 41 19.52 -10.62 -5.46
N GLU A 42 20.63 -10.27 -4.79
CA GLU A 42 21.88 -9.73 -5.38
C GLU A 42 21.73 -8.39 -6.11
N GLN A 43 20.66 -7.63 -5.84
CA GLN A 43 20.49 -6.30 -6.44
C GLN A 43 21.45 -5.29 -5.80
N THR A 44 22.16 -4.54 -6.62
CA THR A 44 22.99 -3.41 -6.16
C THR A 44 22.19 -2.10 -6.14
N ILE A 45 22.67 -1.12 -5.39
CA ILE A 45 22.05 0.21 -5.30
C ILE A 45 22.00 0.86 -6.70
N GLU A 46 23.07 0.74 -7.48
CA GLU A 46 23.17 1.29 -8.83
C GLU A 46 22.12 0.68 -9.76
N GLN A 47 21.85 -0.61 -9.62
CA GLN A 47 20.83 -1.30 -10.42
C GLN A 47 19.42 -0.82 -10.04
N ALA A 48 19.11 -0.71 -8.75
CA ALA A 48 17.82 -0.20 -8.28
C ALA A 48 17.58 1.26 -8.73
N VAL A 49 18.59 2.11 -8.56
CA VAL A 49 18.56 3.50 -9.06
C VAL A 49 18.43 3.56 -10.58
N GLY A 50 19.09 2.64 -11.30
CA GLY A 50 18.96 2.50 -12.74
C GLY A 50 17.54 2.14 -13.19
N ASP A 51 16.89 1.19 -12.53
CA ASP A 51 15.50 0.81 -12.79
C ASP A 51 14.54 2.01 -12.52
N VAL A 52 14.75 2.77 -11.43
CA VAL A 52 13.99 3.99 -11.12
C VAL A 52 14.18 5.08 -12.18
N ASN A 53 15.42 5.40 -12.54
CA ASN A 53 15.71 6.42 -13.55
C ASN A 53 15.09 6.06 -14.91
N THR A 54 15.11 4.77 -15.24
CA THR A 54 14.47 4.25 -16.44
C THR A 54 12.96 4.45 -16.40
N ALA A 55 12.28 4.11 -15.30
CA ALA A 55 10.85 4.32 -15.15
C ALA A 55 10.47 5.82 -15.21
N LEU A 56 11.23 6.69 -14.53
CA LEU A 56 10.99 8.13 -14.55
C LEU A 56 11.17 8.74 -15.95
N SER A 57 12.06 8.19 -16.79
CA SER A 57 12.25 8.68 -18.17
C SER A 57 11.01 8.59 -19.04
N TYR A 58 10.05 7.72 -18.71
CA TYR A 58 8.77 7.61 -19.40
C TYR A 58 7.77 8.71 -19.03
N GLN A 59 8.00 9.44 -17.93
CA GLN A 59 7.14 10.54 -17.49
C GLN A 59 5.66 10.14 -17.35
N THR A 60 5.38 8.95 -16.82
CA THR A 60 4.02 8.41 -16.67
C THR A 60 3.18 9.10 -15.59
N GLY A 61 3.82 9.93 -14.75
CA GLY A 61 3.16 10.73 -13.72
C GLY A 61 2.81 9.97 -12.44
N HIS A 62 3.00 8.65 -12.39
CA HIS A 62 2.79 7.83 -11.19
C HIS A 62 3.76 6.63 -11.17
N LEU A 63 4.32 6.36 -9.99
CA LEU A 63 5.26 5.27 -9.74
C LEU A 63 4.94 4.63 -8.39
N SER A 64 4.76 3.31 -8.37
CA SER A 64 4.78 2.51 -7.16
C SER A 64 6.17 1.91 -6.98
N HIS A 65 6.78 2.13 -5.82
CA HIS A 65 8.12 1.66 -5.49
C HIS A 65 8.11 1.05 -4.10
N TYR A 66 8.33 -0.26 -4.02
CA TYR A 66 8.18 -1.02 -2.77
C TYR A 66 9.22 -2.13 -2.63
N GLN A 67 9.53 -2.49 -1.39
CA GLN A 67 10.47 -3.57 -1.10
C GLN A 67 9.86 -4.92 -1.48
N LEU A 68 10.66 -5.85 -1.97
CA LEU A 68 10.26 -7.25 -2.07
C LEU A 68 10.04 -7.84 -0.67
N THR A 69 8.79 -8.23 -0.39
CA THR A 69 8.39 -8.93 0.84
C THR A 69 8.03 -10.38 0.53
N LEU A 70 8.47 -11.32 1.39
CA LEU A 70 8.18 -12.74 1.23
C LEU A 70 6.89 -13.13 1.96
N GLU A 71 5.78 -13.11 1.25
CA GLU A 71 4.45 -13.38 1.82
C GLU A 71 4.21 -14.86 2.14
N LYS A 72 3.56 -15.13 3.27
CA LYS A 72 3.14 -16.49 3.65
C LYS A 72 2.29 -17.12 2.53
N ASN A 73 2.47 -18.43 2.32
CA ASN A 73 1.79 -19.21 1.27
C ASN A 73 2.20 -18.87 -0.18
N THR A 74 3.35 -18.20 -0.39
CA THR A 74 3.94 -18.03 -1.72
C THR A 74 5.05 -19.06 -1.98
N LEU A 75 5.42 -19.24 -3.26
CA LEU A 75 6.58 -20.05 -3.64
C LEU A 75 7.87 -19.54 -2.98
N PHE A 76 8.06 -18.22 -2.89
CA PHE A 76 9.23 -17.65 -2.22
C PHE A 76 9.19 -17.79 -0.70
N HIS A 77 8.03 -17.86 -0.06
CA HIS A 77 8.02 -18.24 1.36
C HIS A 77 8.37 -19.72 1.56
N LYS A 78 8.03 -20.59 0.61
CA LYS A 78 8.39 -22.02 0.68
C LYS A 78 9.87 -22.26 0.36
N TYR A 79 10.44 -21.49 -0.57
CA TYR A 79 11.83 -21.55 -1.00
C TYR A 79 12.41 -20.13 -1.02
N PRO A 80 12.77 -19.58 0.15
CA PRO A 80 13.20 -18.19 0.27
C PRO A 80 14.53 -17.95 -0.45
N PRO A 81 14.59 -16.98 -1.38
CA PRO A 81 15.87 -16.53 -1.88
C PRO A 81 16.64 -15.79 -0.79
N VAL A 82 17.95 -15.67 -0.94
CA VAL A 82 18.76 -14.80 -0.08
C VAL A 82 18.44 -13.36 -0.45
N LEU A 83 17.90 -12.61 0.50
CA LEU A 83 17.64 -11.18 0.35
C LEU A 83 18.82 -10.37 0.90
N PRO A 84 19.03 -9.13 0.41
CA PRO A 84 19.96 -8.18 1.01
C PRO A 84 19.66 -7.97 2.50
N HIS A 85 20.68 -7.66 3.29
CA HIS A 85 20.49 -7.27 4.69
C HIS A 85 19.85 -5.88 4.81
N ASP A 86 19.21 -5.60 5.94
CA ASP A 86 18.39 -4.40 6.17
C ASP A 86 19.14 -3.08 5.91
N GLU A 87 20.42 -2.99 6.27
CA GLU A 87 21.25 -1.81 6.00
C GLU A 87 21.35 -1.50 4.51
N LEU A 88 21.60 -2.52 3.67
CA LEU A 88 21.68 -2.35 2.23
C LEU A 88 20.31 -2.02 1.61
N ILE A 89 19.22 -2.59 2.15
CA ILE A 89 17.86 -2.28 1.72
C ILE A 89 17.54 -0.82 2.03
N TRP A 90 17.91 -0.34 3.21
CA TRP A 90 17.74 1.06 3.63
C TRP A 90 18.50 2.03 2.73
N ASP A 91 19.77 1.76 2.45
CA ASP A 91 20.59 2.61 1.58
C ASP A 91 20.03 2.63 0.15
N MET A 92 19.61 1.47 -0.35
CA MET A 92 18.96 1.33 -1.65
C MET A 92 17.66 2.13 -1.74
N GLN A 93 16.79 1.99 -0.74
CA GLN A 93 15.54 2.74 -0.64
C GLN A 93 15.80 4.24 -0.65
N SER A 94 16.72 4.70 0.20
CA SER A 94 17.08 6.12 0.34
C SER A 94 17.59 6.69 -0.98
N ALA A 95 18.50 5.98 -1.66
CA ALA A 95 19.04 6.40 -2.95
C ALA A 95 17.96 6.48 -4.03
N CYS A 96 17.05 5.50 -4.08
CA CYS A 96 15.93 5.50 -5.02
C CYS A 96 14.96 6.66 -4.73
N GLN A 97 14.59 6.86 -3.47
CA GLN A 97 13.70 7.95 -3.04
C GLN A 97 14.25 9.32 -3.40
N GLN A 98 15.57 9.52 -3.28
CA GLN A 98 16.25 10.75 -3.70
C GLN A 98 16.13 11.01 -5.22
N GLN A 99 16.09 9.96 -6.05
CA GLN A 99 15.86 10.14 -7.49
C GLN A 99 14.38 10.42 -7.79
N ILE A 100 13.46 9.69 -7.16
CA ILE A 100 12.03 9.82 -7.39
C ILE A 100 11.54 11.22 -7.00
N SER A 101 12.01 11.75 -5.87
CA SER A 101 11.60 13.06 -5.33
C SER A 101 11.95 14.24 -6.24
N LYS A 102 12.80 14.06 -7.25
CA LYS A 102 13.11 15.08 -8.27
C LYS A 102 11.94 15.34 -9.22
N GLN A 103 10.99 14.41 -9.34
CA GLN A 103 9.90 14.49 -10.31
C GLN A 103 8.52 14.17 -9.72
N LEU A 104 8.46 13.35 -8.67
CA LEU A 104 7.21 12.85 -8.09
C LEU A 104 7.21 13.05 -6.57
N GLU A 105 6.03 13.30 -6.01
CA GLU A 105 5.84 13.41 -4.57
C GLU A 105 5.32 12.09 -4.01
N GLN A 106 5.94 11.60 -2.93
CA GLN A 106 5.44 10.45 -2.20
C GLN A 106 4.20 10.84 -1.40
N TYR A 107 3.04 10.27 -1.73
CA TYR A 107 1.80 10.59 -1.04
C TYR A 107 1.34 9.47 -0.10
N GLU A 108 1.84 8.25 -0.32
CA GLU A 108 1.64 7.08 0.55
C GLU A 108 2.90 6.20 0.58
N VAL A 109 2.97 5.26 1.54
CA VAL A 109 4.14 4.41 1.82
C VAL A 109 4.84 3.88 0.57
N SER A 110 4.10 3.43 -0.44
CA SER A 110 4.64 2.75 -1.62
C SER A 110 4.38 3.47 -2.95
N ALA A 111 3.78 4.66 -2.95
CA ALA A 111 3.45 5.36 -4.20
C ALA A 111 3.80 6.84 -4.21
N TYR A 112 4.20 7.24 -5.42
CA TYR A 112 4.68 8.55 -5.78
C TYR A 112 3.91 9.02 -6.99
N ALA A 113 3.53 10.28 -7.02
CA ALA A 113 2.77 10.85 -8.11
C ALA A 113 3.17 12.29 -8.39
N ALA A 114 3.02 12.71 -9.63
CA ALA A 114 2.99 14.12 -9.96
C ALA A 114 1.71 14.76 -9.39
N GLN A 115 1.68 16.09 -9.35
CA GLN A 115 0.53 16.83 -8.85
C GLN A 115 -0.76 16.39 -9.58
N GLN A 116 -1.84 16.13 -8.82
CA GLN A 116 -3.14 15.66 -9.31
C GLN A 116 -3.13 14.29 -10.03
N GLN A 117 -2.03 13.52 -9.95
CA GLN A 117 -1.93 12.18 -10.56
C GLN A 117 -2.07 11.04 -9.55
N GLN A 118 -2.37 11.34 -8.28
CA GLN A 118 -2.53 10.33 -7.23
C GLN A 118 -3.67 9.36 -7.56
N SER A 119 -3.45 8.07 -7.29
CA SER A 119 -4.48 7.04 -7.48
C SER A 119 -5.66 7.25 -6.53
N GLN A 120 -6.80 7.65 -7.08
CA GLN A 120 -8.06 7.84 -6.33
C GLN A 120 -8.53 6.54 -5.68
N HIS A 121 -8.28 5.40 -6.35
CA HIS A 121 -8.58 4.08 -5.81
C HIS A 121 -7.76 3.81 -4.54
N ASN A 122 -6.45 4.01 -4.58
CA ASN A 122 -5.57 3.83 -3.42
C ASN A 122 -5.96 4.79 -2.29
N ILE A 123 -6.22 6.06 -2.61
CA ILE A 123 -6.66 7.06 -1.63
C ILE A 123 -7.93 6.59 -0.91
N ASN A 124 -8.93 6.07 -1.62
CA ASN A 124 -10.15 5.55 -0.99
C ASN A 124 -9.84 4.43 0.01
N TYR A 125 -8.99 3.46 -0.35
CA TYR A 125 -8.58 2.40 0.59
C TYR A 125 -7.91 2.98 1.83
N TRP A 126 -6.93 3.86 1.62
CA TRP A 126 -6.12 4.40 2.71
C TRP A 126 -6.89 5.38 3.58
N GLN A 127 -7.92 6.05 3.06
CA GLN A 127 -8.86 6.87 3.85
C GLN A 127 -9.98 6.05 4.53
N PHE A 128 -9.81 4.73 4.62
CA PHE A 128 -10.76 3.80 5.21
C PHE A 128 -12.15 3.87 4.57
N GLY A 129 -12.20 4.20 3.27
CA GLY A 129 -13.41 4.26 2.47
C GLY A 129 -13.97 2.88 2.14
N ASP A 130 -15.19 2.87 1.61
CA ASP A 130 -15.88 1.65 1.22
C ASP A 130 -15.56 1.26 -0.23
N TYR A 131 -15.57 -0.04 -0.49
CA TYR A 131 -15.27 -0.61 -1.80
C TYR A 131 -15.84 -2.02 -1.93
N ILE A 132 -16.18 -2.39 -3.15
CA ILE A 132 -16.67 -3.72 -3.49
C ILE A 132 -15.53 -4.59 -4.03
N GLY A 133 -15.44 -5.82 -3.53
CA GLY A 133 -14.51 -6.83 -4.03
C GLY A 133 -15.14 -7.64 -5.15
N ILE A 134 -14.59 -7.53 -6.37
CA ILE A 134 -15.06 -8.27 -7.55
C ILE A 134 -13.95 -9.21 -8.05
N GLY A 135 -14.32 -10.46 -8.31
CA GLY A 135 -13.41 -11.49 -8.83
C GLY A 135 -12.86 -12.43 -7.75
N ALA A 136 -12.14 -13.47 -8.20
CA ALA A 136 -11.58 -14.48 -7.31
C ALA A 136 -10.60 -13.85 -6.30
N GLY A 137 -10.77 -14.19 -5.02
CA GLY A 137 -9.96 -13.70 -3.91
C GLY A 137 -10.12 -12.21 -3.56
N ALA A 138 -11.00 -11.47 -4.25
CA ALA A 138 -11.22 -10.06 -3.97
C ALA A 138 -11.84 -9.86 -2.59
N HIS A 139 -11.42 -8.78 -1.92
CA HIS A 139 -11.97 -8.36 -0.62
C HIS A 139 -12.83 -7.11 -0.80
N GLY A 140 -13.80 -6.92 0.07
CA GLY A 140 -14.67 -5.75 0.16
C GLY A 140 -14.72 -5.18 1.57
N LYS A 141 -15.02 -3.88 1.67
CA LYS A 141 -15.38 -3.20 2.92
C LYS A 141 -16.59 -2.34 2.64
N LEU A 142 -17.68 -2.57 3.38
CA LEU A 142 -18.90 -1.76 3.25
C LEU A 142 -19.36 -1.31 4.63
N THR A 143 -19.79 -0.06 4.73
CA THR A 143 -20.43 0.53 5.90
C THR A 143 -21.92 0.66 5.60
N ASN A 144 -22.78 0.10 6.45
CA ASN A 144 -24.22 0.19 6.27
C ASN A 144 -24.80 1.48 6.90
N ASN A 145 -26.11 1.70 6.75
CA ASN A 145 -26.79 2.90 7.28
C ASN A 145 -26.75 3.04 8.81
N SER A 146 -26.50 1.95 9.56
CA SER A 146 -26.32 2.01 11.02
C SER A 146 -24.85 2.22 11.43
N GLY A 147 -23.94 2.42 10.48
CA GLY A 147 -22.50 2.57 10.73
C GLY A 147 -21.75 1.25 10.96
N GLN A 148 -22.40 0.10 10.77
CA GLN A 148 -21.73 -1.20 10.91
C GLN A 148 -20.86 -1.46 9.69
N ILE A 149 -19.60 -1.86 9.94
CA ILE A 149 -18.63 -2.16 8.91
C ILE A 149 -18.52 -3.68 8.73
N THR A 150 -18.67 -4.14 7.49
CA THR A 150 -18.50 -5.55 7.11
C THR A 150 -17.33 -5.68 6.13
N ARG A 151 -16.41 -6.59 6.46
CA ARG A 151 -15.40 -7.09 5.53
C ARG A 151 -15.94 -8.35 4.86
N SER A 152 -15.75 -8.47 3.55
CA SER A 152 -16.12 -9.68 2.81
C SER A 152 -14.97 -10.13 1.93
N TRP A 153 -14.92 -11.41 1.61
CA TRP A 153 -13.97 -11.94 0.63
C TRP A 153 -14.65 -12.93 -0.31
N LYS A 154 -14.18 -12.97 -1.55
CA LYS A 154 -14.60 -13.96 -2.54
C LYS A 154 -13.79 -15.24 -2.41
N ARG A 155 -14.30 -16.34 -2.95
CA ARG A 155 -13.54 -17.60 -3.07
C ARG A 155 -12.18 -17.34 -3.71
N LYS A 156 -11.11 -17.80 -3.05
CA LYS A 156 -9.72 -17.46 -3.41
C LYS A 156 -9.27 -18.08 -4.73
N GLN A 157 -9.69 -19.32 -5.02
CA GLN A 157 -9.22 -20.07 -6.18
C GLN A 157 -10.02 -19.71 -7.44
N PRO A 158 -9.39 -19.24 -8.54
CA PRO A 158 -10.11 -18.82 -9.75
C PRO A 158 -11.09 -19.87 -10.30
N ARG A 159 -10.68 -21.14 -10.34
CA ARG A 159 -11.57 -22.23 -10.80
C ARG A 159 -12.77 -22.46 -9.89
N ASP A 160 -12.59 -22.32 -8.59
CA ASP A 160 -13.67 -22.46 -7.61
C ASP A 160 -14.61 -21.25 -7.65
N PHE A 161 -14.06 -20.04 -7.76
CA PHE A 161 -14.84 -18.82 -7.96
C PHE A 161 -15.70 -18.90 -9.23
N MET A 162 -15.13 -19.31 -10.36
CA MET A 162 -15.85 -19.39 -11.64
C MET A 162 -17.04 -20.35 -11.62
N LYS A 163 -16.99 -21.41 -10.80
CA LYS A 163 -18.13 -22.34 -10.64
C LYS A 163 -19.35 -21.69 -9.97
N HIS A 164 -19.12 -20.66 -9.16
CA HIS A 164 -20.13 -20.04 -8.31
C HIS A 164 -20.42 -18.58 -8.72
N ALA A 165 -19.67 -18.03 -9.67
CA ALA A 165 -19.75 -16.64 -10.10
C ALA A 165 -21.18 -16.25 -10.49
N GLY A 166 -21.63 -15.09 -10.01
CA GLY A 166 -23.00 -14.62 -10.21
C GLY A 166 -24.03 -15.14 -9.19
N THR A 167 -23.61 -15.94 -8.21
CA THR A 167 -24.46 -16.40 -7.10
C THR A 167 -23.88 -15.98 -5.74
N ASP A 168 -24.70 -16.03 -4.69
CA ASP A 168 -24.28 -15.75 -3.31
C ASP A 168 -23.14 -16.66 -2.85
N THR A 169 -23.09 -17.88 -3.38
CA THR A 169 -22.06 -18.87 -3.02
C THR A 169 -20.66 -18.50 -3.54
N ALA A 170 -20.51 -17.46 -4.37
CA ALA A 170 -19.20 -16.90 -4.72
C ALA A 170 -18.54 -16.12 -3.57
N ILE A 171 -19.34 -15.70 -2.57
CA ILE A 171 -18.86 -15.10 -1.32
C ILE A 171 -18.19 -16.22 -0.51
N GLY A 172 -16.90 -16.07 -0.26
CA GLY A 172 -16.11 -17.02 0.53
C GLY A 172 -16.30 -16.82 2.04
N GLY A 173 -16.83 -15.67 2.44
CA GLY A 173 -17.19 -15.33 3.80
C GLY A 173 -17.23 -13.82 4.01
N ASP A 174 -17.70 -13.43 5.18
CA ASP A 174 -17.69 -12.07 5.69
C ASP A 174 -17.52 -12.07 7.20
N ASN A 175 -17.16 -10.91 7.74
CA ASN A 175 -17.19 -10.64 9.17
C ASN A 175 -17.51 -9.16 9.42
N THR A 176 -18.27 -8.92 10.48
CA THR A 176 -18.46 -7.58 11.02
C THR A 176 -17.23 -7.18 11.83
N VAL A 177 -16.70 -5.99 11.56
CA VAL A 177 -15.59 -5.42 12.34
C VAL A 177 -16.15 -4.88 13.65
N ILE A 178 -15.62 -5.37 14.77
CA ILE A 178 -16.10 -4.97 16.11
C ILE A 178 -15.45 -3.66 16.56
N ALA A 179 -16.13 -2.93 17.45
CA ALA A 179 -15.76 -1.56 17.79
C ALA A 179 -14.33 -1.40 18.36
N ASN A 180 -13.81 -2.41 19.07
CA ASN A 180 -12.45 -2.40 19.62
C ASN A 180 -11.35 -2.62 18.56
N GLU A 181 -11.66 -3.20 17.39
CA GLU A 181 -10.72 -3.41 16.29
C GLU A 181 -10.61 -2.17 15.37
N LEU A 182 -11.67 -1.35 15.32
CA LEU A 182 -11.77 -0.21 14.42
C LEU A 182 -10.66 0.84 14.58
N PRO A 183 -10.18 1.20 15.78
CA PRO A 183 -9.04 2.10 15.92
C PRO A 183 -7.80 1.60 15.18
N PHE A 184 -7.42 0.33 15.40
CA PHE A 184 -6.26 -0.25 14.74
C PHE A 184 -6.46 -0.33 13.22
N GLU A 185 -7.59 -0.88 12.77
CA GLU A 185 -7.89 -0.99 11.33
C GLU A 185 -7.89 0.37 10.62
N TYR A 186 -8.44 1.41 11.24
CA TYR A 186 -8.46 2.75 10.68
C TYR A 186 -7.04 3.34 10.57
N MET A 187 -6.22 3.18 11.62
CA MET A 187 -4.86 3.72 11.62
C MET A 187 -3.95 2.98 10.64
N MET A 188 -4.11 1.65 10.52
CA MET A 188 -3.38 0.81 9.57
C MET A 188 -3.60 1.27 8.11
N ASN A 189 -4.74 1.89 7.84
CA ASN A 189 -5.03 2.48 6.53
C ASN A 189 -4.55 3.93 6.45
N THR A 190 -4.97 4.79 7.37
CA THR A 190 -4.81 6.25 7.22
C THR A 190 -3.41 6.76 7.50
N LEU A 191 -2.65 6.15 8.41
CA LEU A 191 -1.27 6.54 8.68
C LEU A 191 -0.31 6.13 7.56
N ARG A 192 -0.76 5.33 6.58
CA ARG A 192 0.00 5.11 5.34
C ARG A 192 0.03 6.34 4.44
N LEU A 193 -0.91 7.29 4.59
CA LEU A 193 -0.92 8.53 3.82
C LEU A 193 -0.03 9.57 4.51
N LYS A 194 0.79 10.29 3.74
CA LYS A 194 1.53 11.44 4.29
C LYS A 194 0.60 12.54 4.80
N SER A 195 -0.61 12.64 4.23
CA SER A 195 -1.64 13.58 4.69
C SER A 195 -2.25 13.22 6.05
N GLY A 196 -2.08 11.96 6.50
CA GLY A 196 -2.65 11.47 7.75
C GLY A 196 -4.18 11.57 7.80
N PHE A 197 -4.72 11.93 8.96
CA PHE A 197 -6.17 12.01 9.20
C PHE A 197 -6.59 13.06 10.23
N SER A 198 -7.87 13.46 10.22
CA SER A 198 -8.49 14.28 11.28
C SER A 198 -9.40 13.46 12.22
N LEU A 199 -9.65 13.95 13.44
CA LEU A 199 -10.58 13.30 14.38
C LEU A 199 -12.02 13.21 13.84
N GLU A 200 -12.41 14.18 13.02
CA GLU A 200 -13.70 14.16 12.32
C GLU A 200 -13.75 13.01 11.31
N GLN A 201 -12.71 12.83 10.49
CA GLN A 201 -12.63 11.72 9.55
C GLN A 201 -12.66 10.37 10.28
N PHE A 202 -11.94 10.24 11.39
CA PHE A 202 -12.00 9.05 12.23
C PHE A 202 -13.42 8.75 12.68
N SER A 203 -14.10 9.76 13.24
CA SER A 203 -15.47 9.59 13.77
C SER A 203 -16.47 9.25 12.66
N ASN A 204 -16.36 9.92 11.51
CA ASN A 204 -17.24 9.69 10.35
C ASN A 204 -17.02 8.31 9.70
N ARG A 205 -15.78 7.82 9.67
CA ARG A 205 -15.43 6.54 9.01
C ARG A 205 -15.60 5.32 9.90
N THR A 206 -15.58 5.48 11.22
CA THR A 206 -15.68 4.38 12.19
C THR A 206 -16.99 4.38 12.97
N GLY A 207 -17.69 5.51 13.04
CA GLY A 207 -18.84 5.71 13.92
C GLY A 207 -18.47 5.86 15.41
N LEU A 208 -17.18 5.85 15.75
CA LEU A 208 -16.71 5.93 17.12
C LEU A 208 -16.38 7.37 17.52
N ASN A 209 -16.53 7.69 18.81
CA ASN A 209 -16.09 8.97 19.34
C ASN A 209 -14.55 9.04 19.38
N ALA A 210 -13.96 10.08 18.79
CA ALA A 210 -12.50 10.25 18.75
C ALA A 210 -11.81 10.29 20.13
N SER A 211 -12.53 10.54 21.22
CA SER A 211 -11.96 10.50 22.57
C SER A 211 -11.32 9.15 22.92
N ILE A 212 -11.74 8.05 22.31
CA ILE A 212 -11.17 6.71 22.56
C ILE A 212 -9.72 6.57 22.09
N ILE A 213 -9.32 7.32 21.05
CA ILE A 213 -7.95 7.29 20.51
C ILE A 213 -7.06 8.39 21.10
N GLN A 214 -7.64 9.37 21.78
CA GLN A 214 -6.91 10.50 22.34
C GLN A 214 -5.74 10.11 23.25
N PRO A 215 -5.85 9.12 24.16
CA PRO A 215 -4.72 8.70 25.00
C PRO A 215 -3.54 8.16 24.19
N THR A 216 -3.84 7.41 23.12
CA THR A 216 -2.83 6.84 22.22
C THR A 216 -2.17 7.96 21.39
N LEU A 217 -2.96 8.90 20.86
CA LEU A 217 -2.44 10.04 20.12
C LEU A 217 -1.49 10.88 20.99
N THR A 218 -1.88 11.21 22.22
CA THR A 218 -1.00 11.95 23.15
C THR A 218 0.32 11.23 23.38
N ARG A 219 0.30 9.89 23.52
CA ARG A 219 1.52 9.09 23.70
C ARG A 219 2.42 9.13 22.47
N LEU A 220 1.86 9.02 21.28
CA LEU A 220 2.61 9.06 20.02
C LEU A 220 3.16 10.46 19.70
N LEU A 221 2.44 11.52 20.05
CA LEU A 221 2.92 12.90 19.98
C LEU A 221 4.12 13.11 20.93
N ASN A 222 4.02 12.64 22.18
CA ASN A 222 5.12 12.73 23.16
C ASN A 222 6.35 11.90 22.76
N LYS A 223 6.16 10.88 21.93
CA LYS A 223 7.24 10.05 21.35
C LYS A 223 7.75 10.58 20.02
N GLU A 224 7.22 11.70 19.54
CA GLU A 224 7.56 12.30 18.25
C GLU A 224 7.37 11.34 17.06
N LEU A 225 6.45 10.37 17.17
CA LEU A 225 6.06 9.46 16.09
C LEU A 225 4.89 10.01 15.27
N LEU A 226 4.04 10.84 15.90
CA LEU A 226 3.04 11.64 15.22
C LEU A 226 3.30 13.12 15.46
N GLN A 227 2.75 13.94 14.58
CA GLN A 227 2.68 15.39 14.71
C GLN A 227 1.29 15.87 14.33
N LEU A 228 0.84 16.96 14.97
CA LEU A 228 -0.44 17.61 14.66
C LEU A 228 -0.18 18.85 13.81
N ASN A 229 -0.57 18.78 12.53
CA ASN A 229 -0.48 19.89 11.59
C ASN A 229 -1.88 20.46 11.36
N GLN A 230 -2.15 21.67 11.87
CA GLN A 230 -3.46 22.30 11.88
C GLN A 230 -4.52 21.44 12.60
N SER A 231 -5.20 20.57 11.85
CA SER A 231 -6.24 19.65 12.34
C SER A 231 -6.03 18.20 11.85
N SER A 232 -4.87 17.90 11.25
CA SER A 232 -4.51 16.56 10.79
C SER A 232 -3.37 15.98 11.61
N TYR A 233 -3.56 14.76 12.09
CA TYR A 233 -2.52 13.92 12.67
C TYR A 233 -1.78 13.22 11.54
N THR A 234 -0.48 13.49 11.43
CA THR A 234 0.41 12.89 10.42
C THR A 234 1.56 12.18 11.12
N CYS A 235 2.13 11.16 10.50
CA CYS A 235 3.39 10.61 10.96
C CYS A 235 4.51 11.65 10.80
N THR A 236 5.40 11.70 11.77
CA THR A 236 6.73 12.29 11.55
C THR A 236 7.52 11.39 10.60
N GLU A 237 8.65 11.86 10.10
CA GLU A 237 9.54 11.02 9.29
C GLU A 237 9.94 9.73 10.03
N GLN A 238 10.33 9.85 11.30
CA GLN A 238 10.63 8.69 12.14
C GLN A 238 9.41 7.78 12.32
N GLY A 239 8.23 8.34 12.64
CA GLY A 239 7.02 7.55 12.82
C GLY A 239 6.60 6.78 11.56
N TRP A 240 6.93 7.31 10.39
CA TRP A 240 6.62 6.69 9.10
C TRP A 240 7.66 5.64 8.68
N ASN A 241 8.94 5.88 8.97
CA ASN A 241 10.01 4.88 8.79
C ASN A 241 9.77 3.65 9.68
N PHE A 242 9.21 3.84 10.88
CA PHE A 242 8.82 2.79 11.81
C PHE A 242 7.30 2.63 11.90
N LEU A 243 6.58 2.73 10.77
CA LEU A 243 5.12 2.75 10.74
C LEU A 243 4.48 1.55 11.45
N ASN A 244 5.02 0.34 11.30
CA ASN A 244 4.50 -0.84 11.98
C ASN A 244 4.54 -0.67 13.52
N ASN A 245 5.65 -0.19 14.08
CA ASN A 245 5.76 0.08 15.51
C ASN A 245 4.85 1.23 15.95
N THR A 246 4.64 2.24 15.11
CA THR A 246 3.67 3.31 15.37
C THR A 246 2.23 2.75 15.45
N LEU A 247 1.89 1.80 14.57
CA LEU A 247 0.57 1.17 14.52
C LEU A 247 0.30 0.23 15.69
N GLU A 248 1.32 -0.44 16.24
CA GLU A 248 1.20 -1.35 17.38
C GLU A 248 0.56 -0.68 18.62
N TYR A 249 0.70 0.64 18.78
CA TYR A 249 0.06 1.38 19.88
C TYR A 249 -1.47 1.42 19.81
N PHE A 250 -2.06 1.10 18.66
CA PHE A 250 -3.50 1.03 18.47
C PHE A 250 -4.04 -0.39 18.56
N LEU A 251 -3.17 -1.41 18.70
CA LEU A 251 -3.63 -2.79 18.89
C LEU A 251 -4.51 -2.88 20.14
N PRO A 252 -5.62 -3.65 20.10
CA PRO A 252 -6.40 -3.94 21.28
C PRO A 252 -5.50 -4.55 22.36
N ALA A 253 -5.73 -4.20 23.63
CA ALA A 253 -5.12 -4.94 24.73
C ALA A 253 -5.67 -6.38 24.71
N GLU A 254 -4.78 -7.36 24.94
CA GLU A 254 -5.15 -8.76 25.16
C GLU A 254 -6.05 -8.94 26.39
#